data_AF-A0A1B6HV80-F1
#
_entry.id   AF-A0A1B6HV80-F1
#
_cell.length_a   1.000
_cell.length_b   1.000
_cell.length_c   1.000
_cell.angle_alpha   90.00
_cell.angle_beta   90.00
_cell.angle_gamma   90.00
#
_symmetry.space_group_name_H-M   'P 1'
#
loop_
_entity.id
_entity.type
_entity.pdbx_description
1 polymer ?
#
loop_
_entity_poly.entity_id
_entity_poly.type
_entity_poly.pdbx_seq_one_letter_code
_entity_poly.pdbx_strand_id
1 'polypeptide(L)'
;MSVLFSTCLDERCRYRIVYPASYTTVTCRGCGQTHSVAHFPEKTSVEDAPTKVQTLIKSLLIETQTPKRSPETIKVLGISNYHHKLLSPLLTLYGMDKHTGKARLLKELIKRPTLDCSVFGDRGFSIESRHLHISGYGRDQSGSASYLADTLALLLPYNDNKETLVPLHVDGDGHCLVHAVSRALVGRELFWHPLRVHLQQHFKDNLDTYKELLGDFINGSEWPCIIAECDPDFVPADGIVGLRPIHVFGLANILRRPILLLDSVAGMNTSADYAALFIPGLSPPELCRNKAGCLNPPLCLAWSSPARNHYIPLVPIKDSQLPLFPKHLLPKVWGLPQTVLEQYLTFNENNCVIIGGSNCMQPAYMLRLTAAMDKLFHTKFLAPASLVADVYLYQYAKKTGVKMNMVMEETAAALQDRRLQRCLVCDAINILPLSEEWLRPRGFLYTLAKRQYG
;
A
#
# COMPACT_ATOMS: atom_id res chain seq x y z
N MET A 1 -25.30 -15.37 28.19
CA MET A 1 -24.86 -14.82 26.90
C MET A 1 -24.06 -15.90 26.21
N SER A 2 -24.58 -16.47 25.12
CA SER A 2 -23.86 -17.48 24.35
C SER A 2 -22.67 -16.82 23.65
N VAL A 3 -21.51 -17.46 23.70
CA VAL A 3 -20.26 -16.95 23.15
C VAL A 3 -19.76 -17.95 22.11
N LEU A 4 -19.26 -17.43 21.00
CA LEU A 4 -18.73 -18.23 19.90
C LEU A 4 -17.24 -17.96 19.71
N PHE A 5 -16.55 -19.00 19.25
CA PHE A 5 -15.21 -18.93 18.76
C PHE A 5 -15.16 -19.22 17.26
N SER A 6 -14.42 -18.39 16.53
CA SER A 6 -14.06 -18.65 15.13
C SER A 6 -12.60 -18.34 14.88
N THR A 7 -12.07 -18.84 13.78
CA THR A 7 -10.70 -18.54 13.34
C THR A 7 -10.74 -17.43 12.30
N CYS A 8 -9.86 -16.43 12.43
CA CYS A 8 -9.71 -15.36 11.47
C CYS A 8 -9.54 -15.92 10.04
N LEU A 9 -10.24 -15.30 9.07
CA LEU A 9 -10.24 -15.72 7.68
C LEU A 9 -8.93 -15.37 6.95
N ASP A 10 -8.16 -14.42 7.49
CA ASP A 10 -6.83 -14.11 6.98
C ASP A 10 -5.85 -15.28 7.23
N GLU A 11 -5.30 -15.81 6.15
CA GLU A 11 -4.48 -17.03 6.11
C GLU A 11 -3.21 -16.93 6.96
N ARG A 12 -2.69 -15.71 7.19
CA ARG A 12 -1.50 -15.48 8.02
C ARG A 12 -1.85 -15.11 9.45
N CYS A 13 -3.01 -14.48 9.66
CA CYS A 13 -3.44 -14.09 11.01
C CYS A 13 -3.89 -15.30 11.83
N ARG A 14 -4.87 -16.07 11.33
CA ARG A 14 -5.45 -17.25 11.99
C ARG A 14 -5.78 -17.09 13.48
N TYR A 15 -5.94 -15.85 13.94
CA TYR A 15 -6.22 -15.53 15.34
C TYR A 15 -7.58 -16.12 15.75
N ARG A 16 -7.66 -16.65 16.97
CA ARG A 16 -8.92 -17.18 17.51
C ARG A 16 -9.77 -16.01 18.01
N ILE A 17 -10.84 -15.71 17.27
CA ILE A 17 -11.75 -14.60 17.55
C ILE A 17 -12.83 -15.11 18.50
N VAL A 18 -13.07 -14.35 19.56
CA VAL A 18 -14.09 -14.61 20.58
C VAL A 18 -15.14 -13.51 20.49
N TYR A 19 -16.42 -13.86 20.36
CA TYR A 19 -17.49 -12.87 20.20
C TYR A 19 -18.85 -13.38 20.71
N PRO A 20 -19.79 -12.49 21.09
CA PRO A 20 -21.14 -12.89 21.45
C PRO A 20 -21.89 -13.47 20.24
N ALA A 21 -22.70 -14.52 20.45
CA ALA A 21 -23.46 -15.17 19.38
C ALA A 21 -24.45 -14.25 18.65
N SER A 22 -24.83 -13.12 19.27
CA SER A 22 -25.73 -12.12 18.68
C SER A 22 -25.07 -11.19 17.66
N TYR A 23 -23.74 -11.24 17.52
CA TYR A 23 -23.02 -10.35 16.61
C TYR A 23 -23.19 -10.80 15.16
N THR A 24 -23.42 -9.84 14.25
CA THR A 24 -23.46 -10.09 12.79
C THR A 24 -22.11 -9.88 12.13
N THR A 25 -21.26 -9.04 12.73
CA THR A 25 -19.88 -8.80 12.32
C THR A 25 -18.95 -8.83 13.52
N VAL A 26 -17.68 -9.15 13.28
CA VAL A 26 -16.66 -9.16 14.33
C VAL A 26 -15.33 -8.66 13.78
N THR A 27 -14.62 -7.87 14.57
CA THR A 27 -13.28 -7.39 14.23
C THR A 27 -12.21 -8.26 14.87
N CYS A 28 -11.34 -8.83 14.04
CA CYS A 28 -10.21 -9.62 14.50
C CYS A 28 -9.18 -8.72 15.22
N ARG A 29 -8.84 -9.04 16.47
CA ARG A 29 -7.84 -8.28 17.23
C ARG A 29 -6.42 -8.42 16.68
N GLY A 30 -6.09 -9.59 16.12
CA GLY A 30 -4.77 -9.88 15.57
C GLY A 30 -4.42 -9.05 14.33
N CYS A 31 -5.32 -9.01 13.34
CA CYS A 31 -5.07 -8.30 12.08
C CYS A 31 -5.88 -7.01 11.90
N GLY A 32 -6.96 -6.80 12.65
CA GLY A 32 -7.85 -5.64 12.50
C GLY A 32 -8.92 -5.77 11.44
N GLN A 33 -8.99 -6.89 10.72
CA GLN A 33 -10.03 -7.10 9.70
C GLN A 33 -11.39 -7.34 10.37
N THR A 34 -12.43 -6.73 9.82
CA THR A 34 -13.82 -6.99 10.20
C THR A 34 -14.40 -8.06 9.28
N HIS A 35 -14.97 -9.12 9.86
CA HIS A 35 -15.56 -10.23 9.15
C HIS A 35 -17.06 -10.32 9.43
N SER A 36 -17.85 -10.72 8.43
CA SER A 36 -19.22 -11.17 8.66
C SER A 36 -19.19 -12.52 9.37
N VAL A 37 -19.97 -12.64 10.45
CA VAL A 37 -20.09 -13.89 11.21
C VAL A 37 -20.67 -15.02 10.35
N ALA A 38 -21.47 -14.70 9.33
CA ALA A 38 -22.00 -15.68 8.39
C ALA A 38 -20.91 -16.40 7.57
N HIS A 39 -19.75 -15.77 7.36
CA HIS A 39 -18.67 -16.31 6.53
C HIS A 39 -17.67 -17.18 7.29
N PHE A 40 -17.79 -17.33 8.61
CA PHE A 40 -16.93 -18.27 9.33
C PHE A 40 -17.34 -19.71 9.04
N PRO A 41 -16.42 -20.56 8.54
CA PRO A 41 -16.74 -21.96 8.23
C PRO A 41 -17.02 -22.78 9.50
N GLU A 42 -16.38 -22.42 10.61
CA GLU A 42 -16.52 -23.12 11.90
C GLU A 42 -16.81 -22.13 13.03
N LYS A 43 -17.81 -22.48 13.85
CA LYS A 43 -18.23 -21.75 15.04
C LYS A 43 -18.35 -22.73 16.19
N THR A 44 -17.56 -22.51 17.24
CA THR A 44 -17.57 -23.38 18.43
C THR A 44 -18.18 -22.62 19.60
N SER A 45 -19.13 -23.22 20.32
CA SER A 45 -19.73 -22.63 21.53
C SER A 45 -18.85 -22.85 22.77
N VAL A 46 -18.97 -21.96 23.75
CA VAL A 46 -18.26 -22.01 25.04
C VAL A 46 -19.08 -22.70 26.14
N GLU A 47 -20.28 -23.18 25.81
CA GLU A 47 -21.29 -23.58 26.80
C GLU A 47 -20.85 -24.72 27.74
N ASP A 48 -19.80 -25.49 27.38
CA ASP A 48 -19.21 -26.56 28.20
C ASP A 48 -17.94 -26.16 29.00
N ALA A 49 -17.49 -24.90 28.94
CA ALA A 49 -16.27 -24.48 29.63
C ALA A 49 -16.49 -24.24 31.14
N PRO A 50 -15.52 -24.58 32.02
CA PRO A 50 -15.63 -24.30 33.45
C PRO A 50 -15.93 -22.82 33.75
N THR A 51 -16.68 -22.52 34.81
CA THR A 51 -17.16 -21.16 35.14
C THR A 51 -16.04 -20.11 35.20
N LYS A 52 -14.85 -20.46 35.71
CA LYS A 52 -13.67 -19.56 35.72
C LYS A 52 -13.20 -19.18 34.31
N VAL A 53 -13.25 -20.12 33.38
CA VAL A 53 -12.90 -19.91 31.96
C VAL A 53 -13.95 -19.01 31.31
N GLN A 54 -15.24 -19.22 31.61
CA GLN A 54 -16.31 -18.35 31.13
C GLN A 54 -16.15 -16.90 31.65
N THR A 55 -15.76 -16.71 32.90
CA THR A 55 -15.52 -15.36 33.47
C THR A 55 -14.31 -14.69 32.82
N LEU A 56 -13.21 -15.42 32.60
CA LEU A 56 -12.05 -14.91 31.86
C LEU A 56 -12.44 -14.52 30.42
N ILE A 57 -13.22 -15.36 29.74
CA ILE A 57 -13.74 -15.09 28.39
C ILE A 57 -14.62 -13.85 28.36
N LYS A 58 -15.51 -13.68 29.35
CA LYS A 58 -16.31 -12.45 29.46
C LYS A 58 -15.44 -11.21 29.67
N SER A 59 -14.36 -11.31 30.44
CA SER A 59 -13.40 -10.19 30.57
C SER A 59 -12.64 -9.91 29.27
N LEU A 60 -12.37 -10.95 28.47
CA LEU A 60 -11.79 -10.80 27.13
C LEU A 60 -12.75 -10.12 26.15
N LEU A 61 -14.06 -10.33 26.27
CA LEU A 61 -15.09 -9.73 25.40
C LEU A 61 -15.31 -8.23 25.60
N ILE A 62 -14.64 -7.61 26.57
CA ILE A 62 -14.70 -6.16 26.78
C ILE A 62 -13.97 -5.47 25.61
N GLU A 63 -14.72 -5.13 24.56
CA GLU A 63 -14.25 -4.43 23.34
C GLU A 63 -13.63 -3.05 23.62
N THR A 64 -13.79 -2.51 24.84
CA THR A 64 -13.37 -1.16 25.19
C THR A 64 -11.86 -0.98 25.42
N GLN A 65 -11.05 -2.05 25.40
CA GLN A 65 -9.61 -1.95 25.76
C GLN A 65 -8.62 -2.02 24.59
N THR A 66 -9.03 -2.47 23.39
CA THR A 66 -8.13 -2.51 22.23
C THR A 66 -8.30 -1.27 21.36
N PRO A 67 -7.22 -0.52 21.01
CA PRO A 67 -7.32 0.62 20.11
C PRO A 67 -7.94 0.20 18.79
N LYS A 68 -8.90 1.01 18.32
CA LYS A 68 -9.42 0.87 16.96
C LYS A 68 -8.28 1.09 15.97
N ARG A 69 -8.03 0.11 15.11
CA ARG A 69 -7.03 0.20 14.05
C ARG A 69 -7.50 1.16 12.96
N SER A 70 -6.61 2.05 12.55
CA SER A 70 -6.77 2.84 11.32
C SER A 70 -6.53 1.96 10.08
N PRO A 71 -7.00 2.38 8.89
CA PRO A 71 -6.76 1.67 7.63
C PRO A 71 -5.29 1.26 7.41
N GLU A 72 -4.33 2.12 7.74
CA GLU A 72 -2.89 1.85 7.54
C GLU A 72 -2.31 0.74 8.45
N THR A 73 -3.00 0.42 9.56
CA THR A 73 -2.54 -0.55 10.59
C THR A 73 -3.29 -1.89 10.52
N ILE A 74 -4.29 -2.00 9.65
CA ILE A 74 -4.94 -3.27 9.33
C ILE A 74 -3.95 -4.14 8.55
N LYS A 75 -3.81 -5.40 8.98
CA LYS A 75 -2.90 -6.38 8.38
C LYS A 75 -3.68 -7.25 7.39
N VAL A 76 -3.15 -7.41 6.19
CA VAL A 76 -3.64 -8.37 5.18
C VAL A 76 -2.50 -9.27 4.77
N LEU A 77 -2.69 -10.58 4.94
CA LEU A 77 -1.62 -11.59 4.87
C LEU A 77 -0.45 -11.25 5.81
N GLY A 78 -0.80 -10.79 7.03
CA GLY A 78 0.14 -10.50 8.11
C GLY A 78 0.87 -9.16 8.03
N ILE A 79 0.65 -8.36 6.98
CA ILE A 79 1.39 -7.11 6.74
C ILE A 79 0.41 -5.94 6.56
N SER A 80 0.71 -4.80 7.20
CA SER A 80 -0.07 -3.55 7.08
C SER A 80 0.63 -2.53 6.18
N ASN A 81 -0.08 -1.46 5.77
CA ASN A 81 0.54 -0.38 5.00
C ASN A 81 1.65 0.32 5.79
N TYR A 82 1.44 0.57 7.08
CA TYR A 82 2.49 1.12 7.96
C TYR A 82 3.76 0.24 7.97
N HIS A 83 3.59 -1.09 7.99
CA HIS A 83 4.71 -2.02 7.89
C HIS A 83 5.42 -1.91 6.52
N HIS A 84 4.67 -1.79 5.42
CA HIS A 84 5.29 -1.51 4.11
C HIS A 84 6.08 -0.19 4.12
N LYS A 85 5.60 0.86 4.79
CA LYS A 85 6.29 2.15 4.90
C LYS A 85 7.65 2.01 5.58
N LEU A 86 7.74 1.19 6.64
CA LEU A 86 9.00 0.87 7.32
C LEU A 86 10.00 0.13 6.42
N LEU A 87 9.51 -0.81 5.59
CA LEU A 87 10.39 -1.65 4.76
C LEU A 87 10.77 -1.04 3.42
N SER A 88 9.94 -0.17 2.86
CA SER A 88 10.13 0.40 1.51
C SER A 88 11.49 1.06 1.30
N PRO A 89 12.03 1.86 2.24
CA PRO A 89 13.35 2.48 2.08
C PRO A 89 14.49 1.48 1.89
N LEU A 90 14.39 0.28 2.48
CA LEU A 90 15.39 -0.77 2.28
C LEU A 90 15.39 -1.25 0.82
N LEU A 91 14.22 -1.34 0.20
CA LEU A 91 14.07 -1.83 -1.18
C LEU A 91 14.66 -0.88 -2.23
N THR A 92 14.99 0.36 -1.86
CA THR A 92 15.71 1.26 -2.76
C THR A 92 17.13 0.78 -2.98
N LEU A 93 17.77 0.18 -1.97
CA LEU A 93 19.19 -0.20 -2.00
C LEU A 93 19.41 -1.71 -1.94
N TYR A 94 18.42 -2.47 -1.48
CA TYR A 94 18.50 -3.91 -1.28
C TYR A 94 17.44 -4.64 -2.09
N GLY A 95 17.80 -5.84 -2.55
CA GLY A 95 16.87 -6.82 -3.11
C GLY A 95 16.95 -8.12 -2.33
N MET A 96 16.19 -9.12 -2.78
CA MET A 96 16.29 -10.48 -2.27
C MET A 96 17.07 -11.36 -3.26
N ASP A 97 18.16 -11.96 -2.79
CA ASP A 97 18.86 -13.01 -3.53
C ASP A 97 17.92 -14.23 -3.67
N LYS A 98 17.63 -14.64 -4.91
CA LYS A 98 16.63 -15.68 -5.18
C LYS A 98 17.03 -17.06 -4.65
N HIS A 99 18.32 -17.35 -4.58
CA HIS A 99 18.86 -18.65 -4.15
C HIS A 99 18.87 -18.75 -2.62
N THR A 100 19.34 -17.70 -1.94
CA THR A 100 19.47 -17.73 -0.48
C THR A 100 18.22 -17.22 0.25
N GLY A 101 17.36 -16.45 -0.43
CA GLY A 101 16.22 -15.76 0.17
C GLY A 101 16.63 -14.65 1.15
N LYS A 102 17.89 -14.22 1.15
CA LYS A 102 18.41 -13.18 2.04
C LYS A 102 18.45 -11.83 1.33
N ALA A 103 18.35 -10.76 2.12
CA ALA A 103 18.55 -9.41 1.63
C ALA A 103 20.02 -9.21 1.20
N ARG A 104 20.23 -8.57 0.05
CA ARG A 104 21.55 -8.19 -0.46
C ARG A 104 21.48 -6.85 -1.18
N LEU A 105 22.60 -6.14 -1.25
CA LEU A 105 22.68 -4.85 -1.95
C LEU A 105 22.39 -5.04 -3.44
N LEU A 106 21.64 -4.11 -4.03
CA LEU A 106 21.36 -4.11 -5.47
C LEU A 106 22.64 -3.94 -6.30
N LYS A 107 23.64 -3.23 -5.76
CA LYS A 107 24.97 -3.10 -6.40
C LYS A 107 25.66 -4.47 -6.56
N GLU A 108 25.39 -5.41 -5.67
CA GLU A 108 25.92 -6.77 -5.76
C GLU A 108 25.08 -7.62 -6.71
N LEU A 109 23.74 -7.54 -6.59
CA LEU A 109 22.78 -8.37 -7.32
C LEU A 109 22.63 -8.01 -8.80
N ILE A 110 22.54 -6.72 -9.13
CA ILE A 110 22.21 -6.20 -10.46
C ILE A 110 23.16 -5.11 -10.94
N LYS A 111 24.28 -4.89 -10.23
CA LYS A 111 25.31 -3.89 -10.55
C LYS A 111 24.80 -2.45 -10.64
N ARG A 112 23.69 -2.15 -9.96
CA ARG A 112 23.11 -0.80 -9.86
C ARG A 112 22.97 -0.35 -8.41
N PRO A 113 23.20 0.94 -8.11
CA PRO A 113 23.13 1.43 -6.73
C PRO A 113 21.71 1.44 -6.17
N THR A 114 20.71 1.69 -7.03
CA THR A 114 19.30 1.79 -6.67
C THR A 114 18.42 0.89 -7.53
N LEU A 115 17.19 0.65 -7.09
CA LEU A 115 16.21 -0.16 -7.82
C LEU A 115 15.76 0.55 -9.10
N ASP A 116 16.05 -0.08 -10.25
CA ASP A 116 15.43 0.29 -11.52
C ASP A 116 13.99 -0.22 -11.54
N CYS A 117 13.04 0.70 -11.42
CA CYS A 117 11.60 0.39 -11.38
C CYS A 117 11.03 -0.10 -12.73
N SER A 118 11.78 -0.04 -13.83
CA SER A 118 11.33 -0.62 -15.11
C SER A 118 11.12 -2.14 -15.04
N VAL A 119 11.69 -2.80 -14.02
CA VAL A 119 11.43 -4.23 -13.72
C VAL A 119 9.97 -4.53 -13.39
N PHE A 120 9.16 -3.50 -13.12
CA PHE A 120 7.73 -3.61 -12.88
C PHE A 120 6.88 -3.31 -14.11
N GLY A 121 7.47 -2.93 -15.25
CA GLY A 121 6.72 -2.49 -16.43
C GLY A 121 5.67 -3.47 -16.91
N ASP A 122 5.92 -4.77 -16.79
CA ASP A 122 4.98 -5.82 -17.18
C ASP A 122 4.07 -6.32 -16.04
N ARG A 123 4.12 -5.72 -14.84
CA ARG A 123 3.39 -6.19 -13.64
C ARG A 123 2.04 -5.53 -13.46
N GLY A 124 0.99 -6.31 -13.22
CA GLY A 124 -0.33 -5.77 -12.90
C GLY A 124 -0.93 -6.52 -11.72
N PHE A 125 -1.54 -5.81 -10.79
CA PHE A 125 -2.26 -6.40 -9.67
C PHE A 125 -3.74 -6.55 -10.00
N SER A 126 -4.33 -7.68 -9.61
CA SER A 126 -5.78 -7.88 -9.61
C SER A 126 -6.22 -8.28 -8.20
N ILE A 127 -7.26 -7.62 -7.69
CA ILE A 127 -7.73 -7.85 -6.33
C ILE A 127 -8.68 -9.04 -6.26
N GLU A 128 -8.50 -9.90 -5.27
CA GLU A 128 -9.46 -10.98 -4.98
C GLU A 128 -10.77 -10.42 -4.42
N SER A 129 -11.92 -10.90 -4.88
CA SER A 129 -13.24 -10.43 -4.45
C SER A 129 -13.42 -10.49 -2.92
N ARG A 130 -12.84 -11.51 -2.27
CA ARG A 130 -12.86 -11.66 -0.80
C ARG A 130 -12.11 -10.54 -0.06
N HIS A 131 -11.24 -9.79 -0.71
CA HIS A 131 -10.49 -8.69 -0.10
C HIS A 131 -11.11 -7.30 -0.33
N LEU A 132 -12.15 -7.19 -1.18
CA LEU A 132 -12.76 -5.91 -1.55
C LEU A 132 -13.33 -5.12 -0.37
N HIS A 133 -13.74 -5.78 0.71
CA HIS A 133 -14.36 -5.14 1.87
C HIS A 133 -13.36 -4.81 3.00
N ILE A 134 -12.08 -5.16 2.85
CA ILE A 134 -11.09 -4.94 3.90
C ILE A 134 -10.70 -3.46 3.91
N SER A 135 -11.01 -2.74 4.99
CA SER A 135 -10.61 -1.32 5.12
C SER A 135 -9.08 -1.17 5.03
N GLY A 136 -8.61 -0.15 4.29
CA GLY A 136 -7.18 0.10 4.05
C GLY A 136 -6.55 -0.74 2.92
N TYR A 137 -7.25 -1.77 2.43
CA TYR A 137 -6.74 -2.68 1.41
C TYR A 137 -7.70 -2.91 0.23
N GLY A 138 -8.99 -3.01 0.48
CA GLY A 138 -10.02 -3.20 -0.52
C GLY A 138 -10.45 -1.89 -1.16
N ARG A 139 -11.75 -1.80 -1.45
CA ARG A 139 -12.38 -0.62 -2.06
C ARG A 139 -12.08 0.63 -1.25
N ASP A 140 -11.78 1.70 -1.96
CA ASP A 140 -11.66 3.01 -1.33
C ASP A 140 -13.02 3.45 -0.73
N GLN A 141 -12.97 4.07 0.44
CA GLN A 141 -14.14 4.51 1.20
C GLN A 141 -14.20 6.04 1.34
N SER A 142 -13.24 6.77 0.74
CA SER A 142 -13.07 8.23 0.89
C SER A 142 -14.02 9.09 0.04
N GLY A 143 -15.00 8.47 -0.61
CA GLY A 143 -15.98 9.14 -1.49
C GLY A 143 -15.80 8.85 -2.98
N SER A 144 -14.70 8.21 -3.37
CA SER A 144 -14.40 7.86 -4.77
C SER A 144 -15.48 7.00 -5.42
N ALA A 145 -16.13 6.12 -4.66
CA ALA A 145 -17.24 5.29 -5.14
C ALA A 145 -18.38 6.15 -5.74
N SER A 146 -18.70 7.29 -5.12
CA SER A 146 -19.68 8.22 -5.65
C SER A 146 -19.12 9.09 -6.76
N TYR A 147 -17.88 9.55 -6.61
CA TYR A 147 -17.25 10.49 -7.53
C TYR A 147 -16.97 9.88 -8.92
N LEU A 148 -16.61 8.60 -8.95
CA LEU A 148 -16.26 7.87 -10.17
C LEU A 148 -17.42 7.00 -10.68
N ALA A 149 -18.57 7.00 -10.02
CA ALA A 149 -19.71 6.12 -10.34
C ALA A 149 -20.08 6.20 -11.83
N ASP A 150 -20.33 7.40 -12.33
CA ASP A 150 -20.75 7.61 -13.71
C ASP A 150 -19.63 7.26 -14.69
N THR A 151 -18.38 7.61 -14.38
CA THR A 151 -17.22 7.26 -15.22
C THR A 151 -17.07 5.75 -15.37
N LEU A 152 -17.24 5.00 -14.28
CA LEU A 152 -17.16 3.53 -14.31
C LEU A 152 -18.40 2.90 -14.94
N ALA A 153 -19.57 3.51 -14.80
CA ALA A 153 -20.80 3.06 -15.45
C ALA A 153 -20.68 3.08 -16.98
N LEU A 154 -19.96 4.06 -17.56
CA LEU A 154 -19.69 4.11 -19.00
C LEU A 154 -18.88 2.91 -19.52
N LEU A 155 -18.15 2.22 -18.66
CA LEU A 155 -17.35 1.05 -19.04
C LEU A 155 -18.15 -0.25 -19.01
N LEU A 156 -19.28 -0.31 -18.29
CA LEU A 156 -20.08 -1.53 -18.11
C LEU A 156 -20.48 -2.20 -19.44
N PRO A 157 -20.96 -1.48 -20.48
CA PRO A 157 -21.36 -2.12 -21.74
C PRO A 157 -20.22 -2.83 -22.46
N TYR A 158 -18.97 -2.42 -22.23
CA TYR A 158 -17.77 -3.02 -22.81
C TYR A 158 -17.22 -4.19 -21.98
N ASN A 159 -17.81 -4.45 -20.81
CA ASN A 159 -17.33 -5.39 -19.81
C ASN A 159 -18.43 -6.36 -19.37
N ASP A 160 -19.29 -6.80 -20.29
CA ASP A 160 -20.44 -7.70 -20.05
C ASP A 160 -21.41 -7.20 -18.97
N ASN A 161 -21.53 -5.88 -18.82
CA ASN A 161 -22.30 -5.22 -17.77
C ASN A 161 -21.89 -5.66 -16.35
N LYS A 162 -20.61 -6.00 -16.14
CA LYS A 162 -20.03 -6.36 -14.84
C LYS A 162 -18.99 -5.35 -14.42
N GLU A 163 -18.89 -5.12 -13.11
CA GLU A 163 -17.77 -4.39 -12.52
C GLU A 163 -16.49 -5.22 -12.71
N THR A 164 -15.59 -4.75 -13.56
CA THR A 164 -14.27 -5.39 -13.79
C THR A 164 -13.13 -4.57 -13.20
N LEU A 165 -13.34 -3.26 -12.99
CA LEU A 165 -12.35 -2.30 -12.54
C LEU A 165 -12.83 -1.61 -11.25
N VAL A 166 -12.01 -1.61 -10.21
CA VAL A 166 -12.42 -1.14 -8.88
C VAL A 166 -11.41 -0.16 -8.27
N PRO A 167 -11.87 0.98 -7.69
CA PRO A 167 -11.00 1.91 -6.96
C PRO A 167 -10.56 1.30 -5.62
N LEU A 168 -9.25 1.27 -5.34
CA LEU A 168 -8.73 0.81 -4.04
C LEU A 168 -8.26 1.94 -3.15
N HIS A 169 -8.32 1.71 -1.84
CA HIS A 169 -7.79 2.62 -0.82
C HIS A 169 -6.29 2.86 -1.01
N VAL A 170 -5.84 4.09 -0.74
CA VAL A 170 -4.43 4.47 -0.61
C VAL A 170 -4.28 5.36 0.62
N ASP A 171 -3.16 5.26 1.33
CA ASP A 171 -2.90 6.14 2.47
C ASP A 171 -2.67 7.61 2.03
N GLY A 172 -3.30 8.55 2.74
CA GLY A 172 -3.23 9.99 2.48
C GLY A 172 -2.06 10.69 3.17
N ASP A 173 -0.85 10.14 3.09
CA ASP A 173 0.35 10.63 3.80
C ASP A 173 1.27 11.53 2.94
N GLY A 174 0.77 12.04 1.81
CA GLY A 174 1.56 12.83 0.85
C GLY A 174 2.29 12.00 -0.22
N HIS A 175 2.24 10.67 -0.14
CA HIS A 175 2.84 9.78 -1.15
C HIS A 175 1.79 9.05 -2.02
N CYS A 176 0.54 9.49 -2.00
CA CYS A 176 -0.59 8.79 -2.63
C CYS A 176 -0.36 8.40 -4.10
N LEU A 177 0.31 9.20 -4.93
CA LEU A 177 0.60 8.83 -6.32
C LEU A 177 1.47 7.56 -6.42
N VAL A 178 2.59 7.52 -5.70
CA VAL A 178 3.50 6.35 -5.75
C VAL A 178 2.94 5.16 -4.98
N HIS A 179 2.12 5.40 -3.96
CA HIS A 179 1.33 4.34 -3.32
C HIS A 179 0.34 3.73 -4.31
N ALA A 180 -0.43 4.54 -5.02
CA ALA A 180 -1.39 4.09 -6.02
C ALA A 180 -0.70 3.29 -7.14
N VAL A 181 0.41 3.78 -7.66
CA VAL A 181 1.22 3.06 -8.66
C VAL A 181 1.75 1.74 -8.11
N SER A 182 2.34 1.73 -6.91
CA SER A 182 2.83 0.51 -6.26
C SER A 182 1.70 -0.51 -6.06
N ARG A 183 0.50 -0.05 -5.67
CA ARG A 183 -0.68 -0.91 -5.54
C ARG A 183 -1.19 -1.44 -6.87
N ALA A 184 -1.21 -0.63 -7.93
CA ALA A 184 -1.60 -1.08 -9.27
C ALA A 184 -0.62 -2.12 -9.85
N LEU A 185 0.66 -2.05 -9.47
CA LEU A 185 1.70 -2.98 -9.91
C LEU A 185 1.71 -4.30 -9.13
N VAL A 186 1.66 -4.24 -7.80
CA VAL A 186 1.91 -5.41 -6.92
C VAL A 186 0.90 -5.58 -5.77
N GLY A 187 -0.14 -4.74 -5.72
CA GLY A 187 -1.21 -4.81 -4.71
C GLY A 187 -0.82 -4.29 -3.34
N ARG A 188 0.39 -3.73 -3.19
CA ARG A 188 0.96 -3.26 -1.92
C ARG A 188 1.63 -1.91 -2.13
N GLU A 189 1.66 -1.08 -1.10
CA GLU A 189 2.40 0.20 -1.10
C GLU A 189 3.91 0.02 -0.91
N LEU A 190 4.41 -1.23 -0.94
CA LEU A 190 5.79 -1.59 -0.60
C LEU A 190 6.88 -0.90 -1.43
N PHE A 191 6.60 -0.44 -2.65
CA PHE A 191 7.59 0.17 -3.55
C PHE A 191 7.46 1.69 -3.67
N TRP A 192 6.72 2.36 -2.78
CA TRP A 192 6.54 3.81 -2.80
C TRP A 192 7.88 4.59 -2.79
N HIS A 193 8.82 4.17 -1.93
CA HIS A 193 10.10 4.87 -1.75
C HIS A 193 11.04 4.65 -2.95
N PRO A 194 11.26 3.41 -3.46
CA PRO A 194 11.99 3.20 -4.69
C PRO A 194 11.43 3.96 -5.91
N LEU A 195 10.10 4.05 -6.05
CA LEU A 195 9.48 4.80 -7.14
C LEU A 195 9.84 6.28 -7.10
N ARG A 196 9.79 6.90 -5.91
CA ARG A 196 10.19 8.30 -5.69
C ARG A 196 11.67 8.54 -6.02
N VAL A 197 12.56 7.70 -5.49
CA VAL A 197 14.01 7.83 -5.71
C VAL A 197 14.36 7.65 -7.19
N HIS A 198 13.77 6.66 -7.87
CA HIS A 198 14.03 6.44 -9.29
C HIS A 198 13.46 7.57 -10.15
N LEU A 199 12.27 8.09 -9.82
CA LEU A 199 11.68 9.25 -10.51
C LEU A 199 12.56 10.50 -10.37
N GLN A 200 13.05 10.79 -9.16
CA GLN A 200 13.93 11.93 -8.93
C GLN A 200 15.21 11.83 -9.77
N GLN A 201 15.85 10.65 -9.78
CA GLN A 201 17.05 10.42 -10.57
C GLN A 201 16.76 10.55 -12.08
N HIS A 202 15.63 9.99 -12.53
CA HIS A 202 15.21 10.07 -13.92
C HIS A 202 15.03 11.51 -14.40
N PHE A 203 14.41 12.39 -13.60
CA PHE A 203 14.30 13.81 -13.95
C PHE A 203 15.67 14.50 -13.99
N LYS A 204 16.58 14.21 -13.06
CA LYS A 204 17.94 14.76 -13.07
C LYS A 204 18.70 14.34 -14.33
N ASP A 205 18.59 13.07 -14.72
CA ASP A 205 19.32 12.51 -15.86
C ASP A 205 18.77 12.97 -17.23
N ASN A 206 17.50 13.36 -17.30
CA ASN A 206 16.80 13.68 -18.56
C ASN A 206 16.28 15.13 -18.60
N LEU A 207 16.78 16.01 -17.72
CA LEU A 207 16.23 17.35 -17.49
C LEU A 207 16.13 18.19 -18.77
N ASP A 208 17.17 18.16 -19.60
CA ASP A 208 17.20 18.97 -20.82
C ASP A 208 16.16 18.50 -21.84
N THR A 209 15.96 17.19 -21.98
CA THR A 209 14.89 16.61 -22.82
C THR A 209 13.51 17.01 -22.32
N TYR A 210 13.30 17.01 -21.00
CA TYR A 210 12.04 17.47 -20.42
C TYR A 210 11.79 18.97 -20.66
N LYS A 211 12.82 19.81 -20.55
CA LYS A 211 12.73 21.25 -20.83
C LYS A 211 12.44 21.53 -22.30
N GLU A 212 13.04 20.78 -23.21
CA GLU A 212 12.78 20.88 -24.64
C GLU A 212 11.35 20.44 -24.97
N LEU A 213 10.91 19.31 -24.41
CA LEU A 213 9.59 18.75 -24.69
C LEU A 213 8.44 19.59 -24.10
N LEU A 214 8.63 20.15 -22.91
CA LEU A 214 7.56 20.77 -22.12
C LEU A 214 7.78 22.26 -21.85
N GLY A 215 8.75 22.89 -22.52
CA GLY A 215 9.11 24.30 -22.28
C GLY A 215 7.97 25.29 -22.50
N ASP A 216 7.03 24.95 -23.38
CA ASP A 216 5.82 25.77 -23.62
C ASP A 216 4.77 25.65 -22.49
N PHE A 217 4.88 24.62 -21.63
CA PHE A 217 3.91 24.31 -20.58
C PHE A 217 4.45 24.48 -19.17
N ILE A 218 5.75 24.25 -18.96
CA ILE A 218 6.41 24.26 -17.65
C ILE A 218 7.58 25.24 -17.73
N ASN A 219 7.59 26.24 -16.83
CA ASN A 219 8.67 27.21 -16.80
C ASN A 219 9.99 26.55 -16.36
N GLY A 220 11.09 26.95 -17.01
CA GLY A 220 12.46 26.53 -16.65
C GLY A 220 12.78 26.66 -15.15
N SER A 221 12.21 27.65 -14.48
CA SER A 221 12.41 27.92 -13.04
C SER A 221 11.69 26.93 -12.11
N GLU A 222 10.71 26.17 -12.60
CA GLU A 222 9.95 25.21 -11.78
C GLU A 222 10.70 23.89 -11.57
N TRP A 223 11.62 23.53 -12.48
CA TRP A 223 12.35 22.25 -12.48
C TRP A 223 13.05 21.88 -11.17
N PRO A 224 13.76 22.80 -10.49
CA PRO A 224 14.32 22.50 -9.17
C PRO A 224 13.27 22.05 -8.16
N CYS A 225 12.08 22.67 -8.18
CA CYS A 225 10.97 22.30 -7.31
C CYS A 225 10.36 20.96 -7.71
N ILE A 226 10.13 20.71 -9.01
CA ILE A 226 9.61 19.42 -9.54
C ILE A 226 10.51 18.25 -9.08
N ILE A 227 11.83 18.43 -9.20
CA ILE A 227 12.80 17.40 -8.78
C ILE A 227 12.83 17.24 -7.26
N ALA A 228 12.73 18.33 -6.50
CA ALA A 228 12.68 18.28 -5.04
C ALA A 228 11.42 17.57 -4.52
N GLU A 229 10.26 17.79 -5.15
CA GLU A 229 8.99 17.13 -4.81
C GLU A 229 9.04 15.60 -4.88
N CYS A 230 9.97 15.04 -5.67
CA CYS A 230 10.20 13.60 -5.78
C CYS A 230 10.92 13.00 -4.58
N ASP A 231 11.59 13.81 -3.75
CA ASP A 231 12.30 13.32 -2.57
C ASP A 231 11.31 12.61 -1.61
N PRO A 232 11.62 11.39 -1.12
CA PRO A 232 10.81 10.72 -0.10
C PRO A 232 10.59 11.54 1.17
N ASP A 233 11.54 12.39 1.55
CA ASP A 233 11.49 13.21 2.76
C ASP A 233 11.06 14.66 2.46
N PHE A 234 10.56 14.93 1.26
CA PHE A 234 10.11 16.26 0.87
C PHE A 234 8.99 16.77 1.81
N VAL A 235 9.25 17.89 2.47
CA VAL A 235 8.26 18.63 3.24
C VAL A 235 7.90 19.88 2.44
N PRO A 236 6.66 20.00 1.95
CA PRO A 236 6.27 21.16 1.18
C PRO A 236 6.27 22.44 2.03
N ALA A 237 6.67 23.57 1.43
CA ALA A 237 6.36 24.88 1.97
C ALA A 237 4.86 25.19 1.78
N ASP A 238 4.26 25.96 2.68
CA ASP A 238 2.81 26.20 2.81
C ASP A 238 2.05 26.23 1.47
N GLY A 239 1.12 25.28 1.30
CA GLY A 239 0.05 25.33 0.27
C GLY A 239 0.24 24.48 -0.98
N ILE A 240 1.45 24.02 -1.34
CA ILE A 240 1.64 23.12 -2.49
C ILE A 240 1.79 21.69 -1.98
N VAL A 241 0.80 20.81 -2.20
CA VAL A 241 0.85 19.44 -1.66
C VAL A 241 0.80 18.41 -2.78
N GLY A 242 1.91 17.68 -2.96
CA GLY A 242 1.93 16.39 -3.66
C GLY A 242 2.46 16.40 -5.09
N LEU A 243 2.58 15.19 -5.64
CA LEU A 243 3.10 14.97 -7.00
C LEU A 243 2.07 15.37 -8.06
N ARG A 244 2.50 16.23 -8.99
CA ARG A 244 1.75 16.80 -10.13
C ARG A 244 1.67 15.89 -11.38
N PRO A 245 0.87 16.22 -12.42
CA PRO A 245 0.79 15.45 -13.68
C PRO A 245 2.14 15.11 -14.32
N ILE A 246 3.11 16.03 -14.30
CA ILE A 246 4.49 15.78 -14.77
C ILE A 246 5.15 14.57 -14.08
N HIS A 247 4.83 14.31 -12.81
CA HIS A 247 5.32 13.14 -12.09
C HIS A 247 4.66 11.86 -12.57
N VAL A 248 3.38 11.91 -12.97
CA VAL A 248 2.69 10.77 -13.59
C VAL A 248 3.35 10.45 -14.94
N PHE A 249 3.68 11.47 -15.73
CA PHE A 249 4.44 11.32 -16.97
C PHE A 249 5.83 10.71 -16.74
N GLY A 250 6.59 11.21 -15.74
CA GLY A 250 7.87 10.61 -15.37
C GLY A 250 7.74 9.18 -14.87
N LEU A 251 6.69 8.85 -14.10
CA LEU A 251 6.39 7.49 -13.65
C LEU A 251 6.10 6.56 -14.83
N ALA A 252 5.35 7.02 -15.85
CA ALA A 252 5.12 6.26 -17.07
C ALA A 252 6.45 5.90 -17.75
N ASN A 253 7.38 6.87 -17.86
CA ASN A 253 8.71 6.67 -18.45
C ASN A 253 9.58 5.68 -17.65
N ILE A 254 9.70 5.83 -16.32
CA ILE A 254 10.53 4.89 -15.54
C ILE A 254 9.96 3.47 -15.50
N LEU A 255 8.63 3.33 -15.62
CA LEU A 255 7.95 2.04 -15.71
C LEU A 255 7.93 1.48 -17.14
N ARG A 256 8.23 2.31 -18.15
CA ARG A 256 8.12 1.98 -19.58
C ARG A 256 6.73 1.47 -19.93
N ARG A 257 5.74 2.21 -19.43
CA ARG A 257 4.36 1.77 -19.43
C ARG A 257 3.40 2.96 -19.40
N PRO A 258 2.34 2.97 -20.23
CA PRO A 258 1.33 4.01 -20.14
C PRO A 258 0.60 4.02 -18.79
N ILE A 259 0.20 5.21 -18.33
CA ILE A 259 -0.64 5.40 -17.15
C ILE A 259 -1.85 6.24 -17.56
N LEU A 260 -3.05 5.70 -17.35
CA LEU A 260 -4.32 6.37 -17.53
C LEU A 260 -4.75 7.01 -16.21
N LEU A 261 -4.93 8.32 -16.18
CA LEU A 261 -5.50 9.05 -15.05
C LEU A 261 -6.93 9.45 -15.37
N LEU A 262 -7.88 8.94 -14.59
CA LEU A 262 -9.29 9.22 -14.72
C LEU A 262 -9.77 10.26 -13.71
N ASP A 263 -10.88 10.89 -14.08
CA ASP A 263 -11.65 11.80 -13.26
C ASP A 263 -13.15 11.46 -13.38
N SER A 264 -14.02 12.20 -12.69
CA SER A 264 -15.47 12.17 -12.96
C SER A 264 -15.77 12.54 -14.43
N VAL A 265 -16.93 12.16 -14.97
CA VAL A 265 -17.32 12.48 -16.35
C VAL A 265 -17.21 13.99 -16.63
N ALA A 266 -17.64 14.82 -15.69
CA ALA A 266 -17.47 16.27 -15.80
C ALA A 266 -15.99 16.66 -15.81
N GLY A 267 -15.19 16.11 -14.89
CA GLY A 267 -13.76 16.38 -14.78
C GLY A 267 -12.96 16.00 -16.03
N MET A 268 -13.28 14.85 -16.63
CA MET A 268 -12.69 14.36 -17.88
C MET A 268 -12.87 15.33 -19.05
N ASN A 269 -13.92 16.15 -19.02
CA ASN A 269 -14.23 17.14 -20.06
C ASN A 269 -13.65 18.54 -19.80
N THR A 270 -12.98 18.78 -18.65
CA THR A 270 -12.52 20.12 -18.27
C THR A 270 -11.10 20.45 -18.71
N SER A 271 -10.11 19.63 -18.38
CA SER A 271 -8.69 19.86 -18.72
C SER A 271 -7.89 18.56 -18.75
N ALA A 272 -6.89 18.50 -19.63
CA ALA A 272 -5.94 17.40 -19.71
C ALA A 272 -5.01 17.31 -18.48
N ASP A 273 -4.90 18.36 -17.66
CA ASP A 273 -4.09 18.30 -16.43
C ASP A 273 -4.75 17.51 -15.30
N TYR A 274 -6.06 17.24 -15.41
CA TYR A 274 -6.82 16.50 -14.41
C TYR A 274 -7.20 15.10 -14.87
N ALA A 275 -7.29 14.86 -16.16
CA ALA A 275 -7.46 13.53 -16.72
C ALA A 275 -6.71 13.41 -18.04
N ALA A 276 -5.82 12.44 -18.12
CA ALA A 276 -5.01 12.22 -19.31
C ALA A 276 -4.44 10.81 -19.39
N LEU A 277 -3.96 10.49 -20.60
CA LEU A 277 -3.13 9.34 -20.85
C LEU A 277 -1.65 9.76 -20.90
N PHE A 278 -0.87 9.23 -19.97
CA PHE A 278 0.56 9.48 -19.85
C PHE A 278 1.32 8.35 -20.55
N ILE A 279 1.98 8.67 -21.66
CA ILE A 279 2.73 7.70 -22.47
C ILE A 279 4.22 7.77 -22.11
N PRO A 280 4.98 6.66 -22.09
CA PRO A 280 6.42 6.66 -21.85
C PRO A 280 7.22 7.17 -23.06
N GLY A 281 6.95 8.42 -23.51
CA GLY A 281 7.49 8.96 -24.76
C GLY A 281 9.00 9.24 -24.77
N LEU A 282 9.68 9.19 -23.62
CA LEU A 282 11.15 9.25 -23.54
C LEU A 282 11.79 7.86 -23.63
N SER A 283 10.98 6.80 -23.69
CA SER A 283 11.42 5.44 -23.95
C SER A 283 10.93 4.97 -25.32
N PRO A 284 11.78 4.39 -26.16
CA PRO A 284 11.34 3.82 -27.42
C PRO A 284 10.31 2.69 -27.18
N PRO A 285 9.30 2.51 -28.06
CA PRO A 285 8.23 1.53 -27.88
C PRO A 285 8.72 0.09 -27.64
N GLU A 286 9.87 -0.27 -28.19
CA GLU A 286 10.49 -1.60 -28.05
C GLU A 286 10.81 -1.92 -26.58
N LEU A 287 11.19 -0.91 -25.80
CA LEU A 287 11.47 -1.06 -24.37
C LEU A 287 10.20 -1.08 -23.51
N CYS A 288 9.05 -0.77 -24.10
CA CYS A 288 7.74 -0.73 -23.45
C CYS A 288 6.95 -2.04 -23.67
N ARG A 289 7.63 -3.11 -24.08
CA ARG A 289 7.07 -4.43 -24.34
C ARG A 289 7.43 -5.42 -23.25
N ASN A 290 6.52 -6.34 -22.97
CA ASN A 290 6.77 -7.46 -22.07
C ASN A 290 7.64 -8.53 -22.74
N LYS A 291 7.96 -9.60 -22.01
CA LYS A 291 8.76 -10.72 -22.51
C LYS A 291 8.15 -11.47 -23.71
N ALA A 292 6.84 -11.34 -23.93
CA ALA A 292 6.14 -11.90 -25.08
C ALA A 292 6.09 -10.91 -26.26
N GLY A 293 6.80 -9.78 -26.19
CA GLY A 293 6.84 -8.76 -27.24
C GLY A 293 5.57 -7.89 -27.32
N CYS A 294 4.60 -8.08 -26.43
CA CYS A 294 3.37 -7.30 -26.40
C CYS A 294 3.59 -5.99 -25.62
N LEU A 295 2.99 -4.89 -26.07
CA LEU A 295 3.02 -3.62 -25.34
C LEU A 295 2.41 -3.79 -23.94
N ASN A 296 3.00 -3.14 -22.95
CA ASN A 296 2.50 -3.19 -21.57
C ASN A 296 1.13 -2.46 -21.50
N PRO A 297 0.04 -3.13 -21.07
CA PRO A 297 -1.28 -2.50 -20.96
C PRO A 297 -1.24 -1.34 -19.96
N PRO A 298 -1.94 -0.21 -20.16
CA PRO A 298 -1.91 0.92 -19.23
C PRO A 298 -2.23 0.54 -17.78
N LEU A 299 -1.57 1.18 -16.81
CA LEU A 299 -2.12 1.25 -15.44
C LEU A 299 -3.28 2.24 -15.41
N CYS A 300 -4.22 2.08 -14.50
CA CYS A 300 -5.31 3.05 -14.31
C CYS A 300 -5.27 3.61 -12.90
N LEU A 301 -5.23 4.94 -12.81
CA LEU A 301 -5.35 5.73 -11.61
C LEU A 301 -6.58 6.62 -11.73
N ALA A 302 -7.05 7.17 -10.62
CA ALA A 302 -8.01 8.27 -10.63
C ALA A 302 -7.82 9.20 -9.46
N TRP A 303 -8.46 10.35 -9.55
CA TRP A 303 -8.76 11.18 -8.39
C TRP A 303 -9.87 10.56 -7.56
N SER A 304 -9.68 10.57 -6.24
CA SER A 304 -10.69 10.08 -5.29
C SER A 304 -11.85 11.05 -5.06
N SER A 305 -11.69 12.33 -5.39
CA SER A 305 -12.69 13.38 -5.12
C SER A 305 -12.51 14.60 -6.03
N PRO A 306 -13.49 15.53 -6.07
CA PRO A 306 -13.41 16.77 -6.84
C PRO A 306 -12.23 17.68 -6.44
N ALA A 307 -11.69 17.52 -5.23
CA ALA A 307 -10.55 18.30 -4.76
C ALA A 307 -9.23 17.92 -5.46
N ARG A 308 -9.18 16.76 -6.15
CA ARG A 308 -8.02 16.31 -6.94
C ARG A 308 -6.69 16.39 -6.19
N ASN A 309 -6.71 16.00 -4.92
CA ASN A 309 -5.56 16.03 -4.01
C ASN A 309 -5.14 14.64 -3.52
N HIS A 310 -5.80 13.58 -3.99
CA HIS A 310 -5.52 12.21 -3.58
C HIS A 310 -5.75 11.22 -4.73
N TYR A 311 -4.65 10.58 -5.14
CA TYR A 311 -4.62 9.53 -6.17
C TYR A 311 -4.98 8.17 -5.58
N ILE A 312 -5.79 7.43 -6.32
CA ILE A 312 -6.14 6.04 -6.01
C ILE A 312 -5.95 5.17 -7.26
N PRO A 313 -5.57 3.89 -7.12
CA PRO A 313 -5.48 2.98 -8.24
C PRO A 313 -6.85 2.38 -8.55
N LEU A 314 -7.08 2.15 -9.84
CA LEU A 314 -8.17 1.33 -10.33
C LEU A 314 -7.59 0.03 -10.84
N VAL A 315 -7.99 -1.08 -10.22
CA VAL A 315 -7.40 -2.39 -10.52
C VAL A 315 -8.45 -3.39 -10.99
N PRO A 316 -8.06 -4.37 -11.82
CA PRO A 316 -8.93 -5.49 -12.16
C PRO A 316 -9.38 -6.29 -10.94
N ILE A 317 -10.59 -6.86 -10.99
CA ILE A 317 -11.03 -7.90 -10.06
C ILE A 317 -10.53 -9.26 -10.56
N LYS A 318 -9.86 -10.01 -9.70
CA LYS A 318 -9.33 -11.36 -10.01
C LYS A 318 -10.49 -12.29 -10.38
N ASP A 319 -10.22 -13.22 -11.30
CA ASP A 319 -11.18 -14.20 -11.82
C ASP A 319 -12.35 -13.59 -12.62
N SER A 320 -12.32 -12.27 -12.85
CA SER A 320 -13.14 -11.58 -13.86
C SER A 320 -12.34 -11.42 -15.15
N GLN A 321 -13.02 -11.06 -16.25
CA GLN A 321 -12.32 -10.66 -17.46
C GLN A 321 -11.48 -9.39 -17.22
N LEU A 322 -10.39 -9.24 -17.98
CA LEU A 322 -9.59 -8.03 -17.89
C LEU A 322 -10.40 -6.81 -18.36
N PRO A 323 -10.31 -5.67 -17.66
CA PRO A 323 -11.14 -4.51 -18.00
C PRO A 323 -10.82 -3.98 -19.39
N LEU A 324 -11.87 -3.81 -20.20
CA LEU A 324 -11.81 -3.16 -21.49
C LEU A 324 -12.17 -1.68 -21.35
N PHE A 325 -11.34 -0.84 -21.94
CA PHE A 325 -11.54 0.61 -21.98
C PHE A 325 -11.62 1.08 -23.44
N PRO A 326 -12.76 1.63 -23.89
CA PRO A 326 -12.93 1.96 -25.31
C PRO A 326 -12.16 3.22 -25.72
N LYS A 327 -11.57 3.21 -26.92
CA LYS A 327 -10.69 4.27 -27.44
C LYS A 327 -11.33 5.66 -27.43
N HIS A 328 -12.62 5.77 -27.72
CA HIS A 328 -13.33 7.05 -27.77
C HIS A 328 -13.57 7.68 -26.39
N LEU A 329 -13.44 6.91 -25.30
CA LEU A 329 -13.50 7.44 -23.93
C LEU A 329 -12.11 7.76 -23.38
N LEU A 330 -11.03 7.45 -24.11
CA LEU A 330 -9.67 7.73 -23.62
C LEU A 330 -9.48 9.25 -23.55
N PRO A 331 -9.02 9.78 -22.41
CA PRO A 331 -8.59 11.16 -22.34
C PRO A 331 -7.36 11.37 -23.23
N LYS A 332 -7.10 12.64 -23.56
CA LYS A 332 -6.01 13.02 -24.45
C LYS A 332 -4.65 12.61 -23.89
N VAL A 333 -3.70 12.34 -24.79
CA VAL A 333 -2.29 12.17 -24.43
C VAL A 333 -1.76 13.48 -23.81
N TRP A 334 -1.10 13.38 -22.66
CA TRP A 334 -0.49 14.52 -21.97
C TRP A 334 0.94 14.78 -22.45
N GLY A 335 1.28 16.04 -22.71
CA GLY A 335 2.64 16.49 -23.05
C GLY A 335 3.21 15.98 -24.38
N LEU A 336 2.44 15.23 -25.18
CA LEU A 336 2.86 14.66 -26.45
C LEU A 336 1.76 14.74 -27.51
N PRO A 337 2.10 14.72 -28.82
CA PRO A 337 1.12 14.66 -29.89
C PRO A 337 0.24 13.42 -29.82
N GLN A 338 -1.06 13.55 -30.14
CA GLN A 338 -2.00 12.42 -30.10
C GLN A 338 -1.63 11.28 -31.07
N THR A 339 -0.85 11.57 -32.11
CA THR A 339 -0.40 10.60 -33.13
C THR A 339 0.51 9.50 -32.56
N VAL A 340 1.14 9.71 -31.39
CA VAL A 340 2.00 8.69 -30.77
C VAL A 340 1.22 7.60 -30.05
N LEU A 341 -0.08 7.78 -29.84
CA LEU A 341 -0.95 6.87 -29.07
C LEU A 341 -0.81 5.41 -29.49
N GLU A 342 -0.91 5.14 -30.80
CA GLU A 342 -0.95 3.78 -31.35
C GLU A 342 0.41 3.08 -31.32
N GLN A 343 1.49 3.81 -31.03
CA GLN A 343 2.83 3.23 -30.85
C GLN A 343 2.97 2.55 -29.49
N TYR A 344 2.17 2.96 -28.50
CA TYR A 344 2.29 2.53 -27.10
C TYR A 344 1.05 1.82 -26.54
N LEU A 345 -0.06 1.77 -27.29
CA LEU A 345 -1.24 1.01 -26.90
C LEU A 345 -1.68 0.06 -28.02
N THR A 346 -2.18 -1.10 -27.62
CA THR A 346 -2.80 -2.08 -28.52
C THR A 346 -4.31 -2.05 -28.31
N PHE A 347 -5.06 -1.83 -29.40
CA PHE A 347 -6.51 -1.89 -29.42
C PHE A 347 -6.96 -3.24 -29.97
N ASN A 348 -8.01 -3.81 -29.39
CA ASN A 348 -8.65 -5.00 -29.90
C ASN A 348 -9.62 -4.66 -31.05
N GLU A 349 -10.28 -5.69 -31.60
CA GLU A 349 -11.26 -5.56 -32.70
C GLU A 349 -12.43 -4.62 -32.38
N ASN A 350 -12.77 -4.47 -31.08
CA ASN A 350 -13.82 -3.57 -30.60
C ASN A 350 -13.30 -2.16 -30.29
N ASN A 351 -12.11 -1.79 -30.77
CA ASN A 351 -11.43 -0.52 -30.46
C ASN A 351 -11.29 -0.26 -28.95
N CYS A 352 -11.08 -1.31 -28.16
CA CYS A 352 -10.85 -1.21 -26.72
C CYS A 352 -9.41 -1.57 -26.38
N VAL A 353 -8.86 -0.92 -25.35
CA VAL A 353 -7.59 -1.30 -24.74
C VAL A 353 -7.83 -2.03 -23.42
N ILE A 354 -6.98 -3.01 -23.13
CA ILE A 354 -6.99 -3.72 -21.86
C ILE A 354 -6.30 -2.85 -20.78
N ILE A 355 -6.87 -2.78 -19.58
CA ILE A 355 -6.28 -2.09 -18.44
C ILE A 355 -5.58 -3.08 -17.49
N GLY A 356 -4.40 -2.71 -16.98
CA GLY A 356 -3.66 -3.42 -15.92
C GLY A 356 -2.90 -4.67 -16.39
N GLY A 357 -3.48 -5.53 -17.21
CA GLY A 357 -2.85 -6.78 -17.65
C GLY A 357 -2.83 -7.88 -16.57
N SER A 358 -2.28 -9.05 -16.93
CA SER A 358 -2.48 -10.31 -16.18
C SER A 358 -1.25 -10.84 -15.42
N ASN A 359 -0.07 -10.24 -15.59
CA ASN A 359 1.17 -10.75 -15.01
C ASN A 359 1.36 -10.28 -13.55
N CYS A 360 0.53 -10.85 -12.67
CA CYS A 360 0.57 -10.62 -11.24
C CYS A 360 1.89 -11.08 -10.61
N MET A 361 2.41 -10.30 -9.67
CA MET A 361 3.50 -10.75 -8.83
C MET A 361 3.02 -11.86 -7.89
N GLN A 362 3.77 -12.96 -7.83
CA GLN A 362 3.37 -14.13 -7.05
C GLN A 362 3.32 -13.80 -5.55
N PRO A 363 2.21 -14.08 -4.83
CA PRO A 363 2.10 -13.79 -3.40
C PRO A 363 3.22 -14.41 -2.57
N ALA A 364 3.65 -15.63 -2.91
CA ALA A 364 4.76 -16.32 -2.25
C ALA A 364 6.09 -15.57 -2.40
N TYR A 365 6.34 -14.94 -3.56
CA TYR A 365 7.54 -14.12 -3.76
C TYR A 365 7.49 -12.86 -2.89
N MET A 366 6.34 -12.17 -2.86
CA MET A 366 6.17 -10.97 -2.02
C MET A 366 6.39 -11.28 -0.55
N LEU A 367 5.80 -12.37 -0.04
CA LEU A 367 6.01 -12.78 1.35
C LEU A 367 7.47 -13.08 1.66
N ARG A 368 8.21 -13.70 0.74
CA ARG A 368 9.65 -13.94 0.90
C ARG A 368 10.46 -12.65 0.88
N LEU A 369 10.14 -11.73 -0.05
CA LEU A 369 10.79 -10.43 -0.15
C LEU A 369 10.58 -9.61 1.13
N THR A 370 9.34 -9.52 1.62
CA THR A 370 9.03 -8.87 2.89
C THR A 370 9.81 -9.50 4.04
N ALA A 371 9.81 -10.83 4.16
CA ALA A 371 10.54 -11.53 5.22
C ALA A 371 12.07 -11.30 5.16
N ALA A 372 12.65 -11.17 3.96
CA ALA A 372 14.05 -10.82 3.78
C ALA A 372 14.33 -9.39 4.26
N MET A 373 13.47 -8.44 3.90
CA MET A 373 13.59 -7.05 4.34
C MET A 373 13.32 -6.89 5.83
N ASP A 374 12.39 -7.64 6.43
CA ASP A 374 12.16 -7.66 7.88
C ASP A 374 13.41 -8.08 8.67
N LYS A 375 14.09 -9.13 8.19
CA LYS A 375 15.35 -9.58 8.80
C LYS A 375 16.42 -8.49 8.71
N LEU A 376 16.57 -7.87 7.53
CA LEU A 376 17.52 -6.77 7.35
C LEU A 376 17.17 -5.55 8.22
N PHE A 377 15.88 -5.21 8.30
CA PHE A 377 15.37 -4.13 9.12
C PHE A 377 15.74 -4.35 10.59
N HIS A 378 15.49 -5.55 11.11
CA HIS A 378 15.85 -5.89 12.48
C HIS A 378 17.36 -5.76 12.72
N THR A 379 18.21 -6.24 11.82
CA THR A 379 19.67 -6.09 11.95
C THR A 379 20.10 -4.62 11.93
N LYS A 380 19.46 -3.77 11.11
CA LYS A 380 19.86 -2.38 10.93
C LYS A 380 19.34 -1.44 12.02
N PHE A 381 18.12 -1.68 12.51
CA PHE A 381 17.41 -0.79 13.42
C PHE A 381 17.20 -1.39 14.81
N LEU A 382 17.72 -2.59 15.08
CA LEU A 382 17.70 -3.25 16.38
C LEU A 382 16.30 -3.51 16.96
N ALA A 383 15.27 -3.42 16.12
CA ALA A 383 13.89 -3.79 16.42
C ALA A 383 13.20 -4.40 15.19
N PRO A 384 12.35 -5.43 15.35
CA PRO A 384 11.54 -5.94 14.23
C PRO A 384 10.55 -4.88 13.73
N ALA A 385 10.38 -4.75 12.41
CA ALA A 385 9.43 -3.77 11.85
C ALA A 385 7.98 -4.03 12.27
N SER A 386 7.59 -5.30 12.44
CA SER A 386 6.28 -5.67 12.98
C SER A 386 6.06 -5.17 14.41
N LEU A 387 7.11 -5.17 15.24
CA LEU A 387 7.05 -4.63 16.60
C LEU A 387 6.94 -3.11 16.58
N VAL A 388 7.69 -2.43 15.70
CA VAL A 388 7.57 -0.97 15.51
C VAL A 388 6.15 -0.60 15.08
N ALA A 389 5.55 -1.35 14.16
CA ALA A 389 4.18 -1.14 13.72
C ALA A 389 3.15 -1.36 14.86
N ASP A 390 3.36 -2.36 15.72
CA ASP A 390 2.50 -2.59 16.87
C ASP A 390 2.69 -1.49 17.93
N VAL A 391 3.92 -1.04 18.20
CA VAL A 391 4.19 0.12 19.09
C VAL A 391 3.50 1.38 18.55
N TYR A 392 3.61 1.66 17.25
CA TYR A 392 2.88 2.75 16.61
C TYR A 392 1.38 2.68 16.91
N LEU A 393 0.77 1.52 16.65
CA LEU A 393 -0.66 1.30 16.87
C LEU A 393 -1.09 1.63 18.31
N TYR A 394 -0.37 1.14 19.31
CA TYR A 394 -0.78 1.26 20.71
C TYR A 394 -0.37 2.58 21.36
N GLN A 395 0.74 3.20 20.94
CA GLN A 395 1.34 4.36 21.62
C GLN A 395 1.22 5.67 20.84
N TYR A 396 1.02 5.62 19.51
CA TYR A 396 1.15 6.77 18.63
C TYR A 396 0.01 6.97 17.64
N ALA A 397 -0.80 5.96 17.29
CA ALA A 397 -1.81 6.07 16.23
C ALA A 397 -2.89 7.15 16.49
N LYS A 398 -3.03 7.64 17.72
CA LYS A 398 -3.93 8.75 18.08
C LYS A 398 -3.25 10.12 18.14
N LYS A 399 -1.93 10.18 17.94
CA LYS A 399 -1.12 11.40 18.01
C LYS A 399 -0.87 11.92 16.60
N THR A 400 -0.95 13.24 16.44
CA THR A 400 -0.66 13.93 15.16
C THR A 400 0.83 14.25 15.03
N GLY A 401 1.35 14.27 13.81
CA GLY A 401 2.73 14.72 13.53
C GLY A 401 3.83 13.74 13.99
N VAL A 402 3.48 12.48 14.28
CA VAL A 402 4.46 11.47 14.69
C VAL A 402 5.29 11.03 13.48
N LYS A 403 6.60 11.24 13.55
CA LYS A 403 7.53 10.80 12.50
C LYS A 403 7.88 9.32 12.68
N MET A 404 8.02 8.60 11.58
CA MET A 404 8.30 7.16 11.58
C MET A 404 9.64 6.81 12.23
N ASN A 405 10.68 7.61 11.99
CA ASN A 405 12.01 7.41 12.57
C ASN A 405 11.99 7.53 14.11
N MET A 406 11.20 8.46 14.65
CA MET A 406 11.01 8.60 16.11
C MET A 406 10.45 7.31 16.71
N VAL A 407 9.40 6.75 16.11
CA VAL A 407 8.79 5.50 16.61
C VAL A 407 9.78 4.33 16.51
N MET A 408 10.57 4.27 15.44
CA MET A 408 11.62 3.25 15.27
C MET A 408 12.68 3.35 16.38
N GLU A 409 13.22 4.53 16.62
CA GLU A 409 14.25 4.79 17.62
C GLU A 409 13.73 4.52 19.04
N GLU A 410 12.54 5.02 19.39
CA GLU A 410 11.93 4.79 20.70
C GLU A 410 11.59 3.32 20.93
N THR A 411 11.15 2.60 19.89
CA THR A 411 10.89 1.15 19.98
C THR A 411 12.18 0.38 20.22
N ALA A 412 13.24 0.69 19.50
CA ALA A 412 14.54 0.04 19.67
C ALA A 412 15.13 0.30 21.08
N ALA A 413 15.09 1.56 21.54
CA ALA A 413 15.53 1.91 22.90
C ALA A 413 14.70 1.19 23.97
N ALA A 414 13.37 1.24 23.87
CA ALA A 414 12.50 0.56 24.84
C ALA A 414 12.65 -0.96 24.84
N LEU A 415 13.02 -1.56 23.72
CA LEU A 415 13.32 -2.99 23.62
C LEU A 415 14.65 -3.33 24.34
N GLN A 416 15.69 -2.55 24.10
CA GLN A 416 17.00 -2.72 24.76
C GLN A 416 16.89 -2.55 26.27
N ASP A 417 16.16 -1.54 26.71
CA ASP A 417 15.92 -1.23 28.13
C ASP A 417 14.92 -2.20 28.80
N ARG A 418 14.39 -3.18 28.07
CA ARG A 418 13.36 -4.14 28.54
C ARG A 418 12.07 -3.47 29.05
N ARG A 419 11.77 -2.26 28.59
CA ARG A 419 10.60 -1.45 28.99
C ARG A 419 9.35 -1.81 28.21
N LEU A 420 9.46 -2.54 27.11
CA LEU A 420 8.30 -3.01 26.35
C LEU A 420 7.59 -4.16 27.06
N GLN A 421 6.28 -4.01 27.26
CA GLN A 421 5.41 -5.03 27.83
C GLN A 421 4.26 -5.32 26.88
N ARG A 422 3.88 -6.60 26.78
CA ARG A 422 2.70 -7.05 26.03
C ARG A 422 1.67 -7.61 26.99
N CYS A 423 0.45 -7.09 26.93
CA CYS A 423 -0.65 -7.62 27.70
C CYS A 423 -1.00 -9.03 27.21
N LEU A 424 -0.99 -10.02 28.11
CA LEU A 424 -1.35 -11.42 27.77
C LEU A 424 -2.86 -11.60 27.47
N VAL A 425 -3.68 -10.61 27.83
CA VAL A 425 -5.14 -10.64 27.66
C VAL A 425 -5.55 -10.02 26.33
N CYS A 426 -5.04 -8.82 26.01
CA CYS A 426 -5.47 -8.05 24.85
C CYS A 426 -4.38 -7.79 23.81
N ASP A 427 -3.17 -8.34 23.98
CA ASP A 427 -2.01 -8.12 23.11
C ASP A 427 -1.54 -6.66 22.99
N ALA A 428 -2.08 -5.76 23.83
CA ALA A 428 -1.67 -4.36 23.85
C ALA A 428 -0.21 -4.21 24.23
N ILE A 429 0.49 -3.32 23.52
CA ILE A 429 1.89 -2.99 23.79
C ILE A 429 1.97 -1.71 24.59
N ASN A 430 2.71 -1.76 25.70
CA ASN A 430 3.02 -0.60 26.50
C ASN A 430 4.52 -0.38 26.64
N ILE A 431 4.94 0.90 26.65
CA ILE A 431 6.29 1.30 27.02
C ILE A 431 6.24 1.75 28.48
N LEU A 432 6.90 1.01 29.37
CA LEU A 432 6.95 1.37 30.78
C LEU A 432 7.75 2.67 30.99
N PRO A 433 7.21 3.65 31.74
CA PRO A 433 7.92 4.88 32.09
C PRO A 433 8.87 4.65 33.28
N LEU A 434 9.69 3.60 33.20
CA LEU A 434 10.59 3.16 34.27
C LEU A 434 12.03 3.11 33.77
N SER A 435 13.00 3.24 34.68
CA SER A 435 14.41 3.01 34.36
C SER A 435 14.68 1.52 34.11
N GLU A 436 15.60 1.20 33.20
CA GLU A 436 16.06 -0.16 32.94
C GLU A 436 16.55 -0.87 34.22
N GLU A 437 17.22 -0.13 35.11
CA GLU A 437 17.78 -0.67 36.37
C GLU A 437 16.73 -1.33 37.25
N TRP A 438 15.48 -0.86 37.17
CA TRP A 438 14.37 -1.40 37.94
C TRP A 438 13.91 -2.77 37.42
N LEU A 439 14.12 -3.02 36.13
CA LEU A 439 13.62 -4.18 35.38
C LEU A 439 14.65 -5.32 35.26
N ARG A 440 15.93 -5.04 35.50
CA ARG A 440 17.00 -6.06 35.48
C ARG A 440 16.87 -7.05 36.66
N PRO A 441 17.45 -8.26 36.56
CA PRO A 441 17.59 -9.15 37.71
C PRO A 441 18.27 -8.43 38.89
N ARG A 442 17.72 -8.57 40.10
CA ARG A 442 18.10 -7.81 41.31
C ARG A 442 17.74 -6.32 41.30
N GLY A 443 17.09 -5.82 40.25
CA GLY A 443 16.48 -4.49 40.22
C GLY A 443 15.31 -4.36 41.20
N PHE A 444 14.81 -3.13 41.37
CA PHE A 444 13.73 -2.84 42.32
C PHE A 444 12.49 -3.71 42.10
N LEU A 445 11.99 -3.80 40.87
CA LEU A 445 10.79 -4.59 40.58
C LEU A 445 11.03 -6.10 40.69
N TYR A 446 12.22 -6.58 40.32
CA TYR A 446 12.58 -7.98 40.53
C TYR A 446 12.57 -8.33 42.02
N THR A 447 13.15 -7.47 42.86
CA THR A 447 13.21 -7.67 44.32
C THR A 447 11.82 -7.59 44.95
N LEU A 448 10.99 -6.66 44.49
CA LEU A 448 9.60 -6.53 44.93
C LEU A 448 8.77 -7.77 44.56
N ALA A 449 8.86 -8.22 43.30
CA ALA A 449 8.16 -9.41 42.83
C ALA A 449 8.58 -10.65 43.62
N LYS A 450 9.89 -10.84 43.81
CA LYS A 450 10.42 -11.96 44.59
C LYS A 450 9.94 -11.95 46.05
N ARG A 451 9.85 -10.76 46.64
CA ARG A 451 9.35 -10.58 48.02
C ARG A 451 7.85 -10.87 48.13
N GLN A 452 7.05 -10.52 47.13
CA GLN A 452 5.60 -10.72 47.16
C GLN A 452 5.15 -12.13 46.73
N TYR A 453 5.84 -12.76 45.79
CA TYR A 453 5.35 -13.96 45.11
C TYR A 453 6.29 -15.17 45.19
N GLY A 454 7.47 -15.04 45.84
CA GLY A 454 8.51 -16.07 45.90
C GLY A 454 9.44 -16.05 44.70
#